data_AF-A0A8J8TEQ8-F1
#
_entry.id   AF-A0A8J8TEQ8-F1
#
_cell.length_a   1.000
_cell.length_b   1.000
_cell.length_c   1.000
_cell.angle_alpha   90.00
_cell.angle_beta   90.00
_cell.angle_gamma   90.00
#
_symmetry.space_group_name_H-M   'P 1'
#
loop_
_entity.id
_entity.type
_entity.pdbx_description
1 polymer ?
#
loop_
_entity_poly.entity_id
_entity_poly.type
_entity_poly.pdbx_seq_one_letter_code
_entity_poly.pdbx_strand_id
1 'polypeptide(L)'
;MQNKHKLVCAMGITLLAAFCFIAVGMLDDSSTSENNVTLSAADDAPVAKIGNVEYYYLEDALEVAKSGDTVVLINDYEMVDPVTVPAGVFLLIPCMDNDPGYVSGHNPDGTTASVKSQYVALTIPQDITLTVKGSVLVNAVTGYPAGGDYDQDIRGGYAQINLAGNIVVENGGLLDNCGYIKGAGQVTAKSGAEVRDLFVIESWRGGTHALNLIGGLFDVILADEYHDPFPLNEYNCHNIESTVKIESGSSFIGNVKMYGASSFNYTLFPLIDNTNGLIRLAPNAYIIKTYNENASNGAAANDTGRTTIQIYGGATADDSTLNFTFSSVSKDLSTSRFTFPVDGDIEFELHSGNYTFNDNFKFLTGSVMTVYADATLTVPSDKKVVFYDEFNDINNVSNTKYPQRDAAYILLKGNSTLNIQGSFAGIVKCETSLDQVIVGANAVTTNIESKEANGYNNKTAPSVSLYFDLQVQLAA
;
A
#
# COMPACT_ATOMS: atom_id res chain seq x y z
N MET A 1 -36.38 38.45 17.89
CA MET A 1 -37.50 37.48 17.81
C MET A 1 -36.89 36.11 18.05
N GLN A 2 -36.79 35.63 19.30
CA GLN A 2 -37.76 34.73 19.99
C GLN A 2 -38.07 33.48 19.14
N ASN A 3 -37.96 32.21 19.57
CA ASN A 3 -37.86 31.52 20.86
C ASN A 3 -37.21 30.14 20.60
N LYS A 4 -36.24 29.65 21.40
CA LYS A 4 -36.42 28.71 22.54
C LYS A 4 -37.32 27.50 22.27
N HIS A 5 -36.75 26.30 22.36
CA HIS A 5 -37.17 25.28 23.35
C HIS A 5 -36.00 24.33 23.71
N LYS A 6 -35.63 24.36 24.99
CA LYS A 6 -34.90 23.32 25.75
C LYS A 6 -35.94 22.60 26.63
N LEU A 7 -35.77 21.30 26.85
CA LEU A 7 -36.09 20.53 28.07
C LEU A 7 -35.45 19.13 27.86
N VAL A 8 -34.45 18.61 28.60
CA VAL A 8 -34.08 18.49 30.04
C VAL A 8 -34.65 17.22 30.72
N CYS A 9 -33.70 16.48 31.34
CA CYS A 9 -33.79 15.47 32.43
C CYS A 9 -34.21 14.03 32.05
N ALA A 10 -33.68 12.94 32.62
CA ALA A 10 -32.97 12.70 33.90
C ALA A 10 -32.05 11.45 33.78
N MET A 11 -30.79 11.49 34.24
CA MET A 11 -30.26 10.95 35.52
C MET A 11 -30.69 9.53 35.94
N GLY A 12 -29.69 8.64 35.97
CA GLY A 12 -29.35 7.81 37.14
C GLY A 12 -29.95 6.39 37.22
N ILE A 13 -29.08 5.37 37.30
CA ILE A 13 -28.89 4.50 38.47
C ILE A 13 -27.84 3.42 38.15
N THR A 14 -26.81 3.37 39.01
CA THR A 14 -25.80 2.32 39.20
C THR A 14 -26.43 1.05 39.80
N LEU A 15 -25.99 -0.15 39.39
CA LEU A 15 -25.87 -1.27 40.33
C LEU A 15 -24.85 -2.33 39.88
N LEU A 16 -23.82 -2.44 40.72
CA LEU A 16 -22.84 -3.52 40.85
C LEU A 16 -23.48 -4.67 41.65
N ALA A 17 -23.35 -5.93 41.20
CA ALA A 17 -23.50 -7.09 42.08
C ALA A 17 -22.79 -8.32 41.49
N ALA A 18 -21.62 -8.62 42.05
CA ALA A 18 -20.99 -9.93 42.02
C ALA A 18 -21.68 -10.84 43.06
N PHE A 19 -21.87 -12.13 42.76
CA PHE A 19 -21.94 -13.19 43.77
C PHE A 19 -21.36 -14.50 43.23
N CYS A 20 -20.56 -15.12 44.11
CA CYS A 20 -19.75 -16.32 43.95
C CYS A 20 -20.47 -17.62 44.38
N PHE A 21 -19.81 -18.75 44.09
CA PHE A 21 -19.96 -20.13 44.60
C PHE A 21 -21.14 -20.93 43.99
N ILE A 22 -20.94 -22.16 43.51
CA ILE A 22 -20.53 -23.37 44.24
C ILE A 22 -19.70 -24.31 43.33
N ALA A 23 -18.69 -24.96 43.91
CA ALA A 23 -17.99 -26.13 43.36
C ALA A 23 -18.50 -27.43 44.01
N VAL A 24 -18.11 -28.58 43.41
CA VAL A 24 -18.33 -30.00 43.79
C VAL A 24 -19.63 -30.57 43.18
N GLY A 25 -19.67 -31.66 42.41
CA GLY A 25 -18.67 -32.62 41.93
C GLY A 25 -19.38 -33.83 41.29
N MET A 26 -18.56 -34.78 40.82
CA MET A 26 -18.87 -36.17 40.40
C MET A 26 -19.10 -36.52 38.92
N LEU A 27 -18.63 -37.74 38.64
CA LEU A 27 -18.22 -38.41 37.41
C LEU A 27 -19.39 -39.12 36.67
N ASP A 28 -19.04 -39.67 35.50
CA ASP A 28 -19.78 -40.59 34.60
C ASP A 28 -20.89 -39.94 33.76
N ASP A 29 -21.10 -40.26 32.48
CA ASP A 29 -20.62 -41.34 31.61
C ASP A 29 -20.75 -40.82 30.16
N SER A 30 -20.07 -41.50 29.25
CA SER A 30 -20.13 -41.43 27.80
C SER A 30 -21.41 -40.88 27.15
N SER A 31 -21.27 -39.86 26.30
CA SER A 31 -22.09 -39.71 25.11
C SER A 31 -21.33 -38.87 24.08
N THR A 32 -21.06 -39.48 22.93
CA THR A 32 -20.61 -38.86 21.68
C THR A 32 -21.35 -37.55 21.42
N SER A 33 -20.66 -36.41 21.53
CA SER A 33 -21.14 -35.17 20.95
C SER A 33 -20.80 -35.21 19.46
N GLU A 34 -21.84 -35.42 18.65
CA GLU A 34 -21.81 -35.10 17.24
C GLU A 34 -21.30 -33.67 17.09
N ASN A 35 -20.13 -33.51 16.46
CA ASN A 35 -19.74 -32.25 15.87
C ASN A 35 -20.81 -31.95 14.81
N ASN A 36 -21.80 -31.15 15.19
CA ASN A 36 -22.73 -30.58 14.24
C ASN A 36 -21.98 -29.49 13.49
N VAL A 37 -21.12 -29.92 12.56
CA VAL A 37 -20.70 -29.10 11.43
C VAL A 37 -21.99 -28.87 10.66
N THR A 38 -22.58 -27.69 10.83
CA THR A 38 -23.49 -27.16 9.82
C THR A 38 -22.67 -26.94 8.55
N LEU A 39 -22.51 -28.01 7.77
CA LEU A 39 -22.34 -27.92 6.33
C LEU A 39 -23.63 -27.25 5.85
N SER A 40 -23.57 -25.95 5.56
CA SER A 40 -24.58 -25.34 4.72
C SER A 40 -24.65 -26.18 3.45
N ALA A 41 -25.84 -26.67 3.11
CA ALA A 41 -26.08 -27.31 1.84
C ALA A 41 -25.49 -26.42 0.75
N ALA A 42 -24.60 -26.98 -0.08
CA ALA A 42 -24.21 -26.32 -1.32
C ALA A 42 -25.51 -26.03 -2.07
N ASP A 43 -25.84 -24.76 -2.24
CA ASP A 43 -26.86 -24.38 -3.20
C ASP A 43 -26.39 -24.92 -4.56
N ASP A 44 -27.26 -25.64 -5.27
CA ASP A 44 -27.07 -26.10 -6.67
C ASP A 44 -27.07 -24.89 -7.64
N ALA A 45 -26.39 -23.81 -7.28
CA ALA A 45 -26.25 -22.62 -8.09
C ALA A 45 -24.89 -22.65 -8.80
N PRO A 46 -24.84 -22.28 -10.09
CA PRO A 46 -23.56 -22.12 -10.77
C PRO A 46 -22.75 -20.99 -10.13
N VAL A 47 -21.44 -21.16 -10.07
CA VAL A 47 -20.50 -20.26 -9.38
C VAL A 47 -19.67 -19.45 -10.36
N ALA A 48 -19.48 -19.94 -11.59
CA ALA A 48 -18.70 -19.29 -12.63
C ALA A 48 -19.38 -19.41 -14.00
N LYS A 49 -19.00 -18.53 -14.93
CA LYS A 49 -19.45 -18.60 -16.32
C LYS A 49 -18.38 -18.19 -17.33
N ILE A 50 -18.52 -18.73 -18.54
CA ILE A 50 -17.81 -18.28 -19.75
C ILE A 50 -18.86 -17.96 -20.81
N GLY A 51 -19.01 -16.67 -21.13
CA GLY A 51 -20.13 -16.22 -21.95
C GLY A 51 -21.47 -16.61 -21.32
N ASN A 52 -22.22 -17.50 -21.98
CA ASN A 52 -23.52 -18.00 -21.52
C ASN A 52 -23.44 -19.43 -20.93
N VAL A 53 -22.26 -20.03 -20.82
CA VAL A 53 -22.07 -21.37 -20.25
C VAL A 53 -21.74 -21.21 -18.77
N GLU A 54 -22.52 -21.88 -17.93
CA GLU A 54 -22.41 -21.84 -16.47
C GLU A 54 -21.71 -23.10 -15.94
N TYR A 55 -20.96 -22.94 -14.84
CA TYR A 55 -20.17 -23.98 -14.19
C TYR A 55 -20.41 -23.97 -12.68
N TYR A 56 -20.43 -25.15 -12.06
CA TYR A 56 -20.63 -25.33 -10.61
C TYR A 56 -19.32 -25.30 -9.82
N TYR A 57 -18.19 -25.42 -10.52
CA TYR A 57 -16.85 -25.30 -9.96
C TYR A 57 -16.07 -24.28 -10.80
N LEU A 58 -15.32 -23.38 -10.14
CA LEU A 58 -14.41 -22.45 -10.83
C LEU A 58 -13.33 -23.22 -11.59
N GLU A 59 -12.90 -24.34 -11.02
CA GLU A 59 -11.87 -25.22 -11.52
C GLU A 59 -12.22 -25.77 -12.91
N ASP A 60 -13.45 -26.29 -13.06
CA ASP A 60 -13.98 -26.78 -14.34
C ASP A 60 -14.02 -25.68 -15.42
N ALA A 61 -14.44 -24.47 -15.03
CA ALA A 61 -14.50 -23.34 -15.95
C ALA A 61 -13.10 -22.98 -16.46
N LEU A 62 -12.11 -22.90 -15.56
CA LEU A 62 -10.73 -22.57 -15.93
C LEU A 62 -10.03 -23.69 -16.71
N GLU A 63 -10.38 -24.95 -16.49
CA GLU A 63 -9.82 -26.09 -17.23
C GLU A 63 -10.20 -26.04 -18.72
N VAL A 64 -11.44 -25.64 -19.04
CA VAL A 64 -11.93 -25.58 -20.42
C VAL A 64 -11.70 -24.23 -21.12
N ALA A 65 -11.37 -23.19 -20.36
CA ALA A 65 -11.12 -21.85 -20.86
C ALA A 65 -9.91 -21.79 -21.80
N LYS A 66 -10.00 -20.96 -22.83
CA LYS A 66 -8.99 -20.79 -23.87
C LYS A 66 -8.55 -19.34 -23.93
N SER A 67 -7.37 -19.09 -24.49
CA SER A 67 -6.87 -17.73 -24.71
C SER A 67 -7.92 -16.85 -25.39
N GLY A 68 -8.22 -15.70 -24.79
CA GLY A 68 -9.28 -14.77 -25.19
C GLY A 68 -10.58 -14.92 -24.41
N ASP A 69 -10.76 -15.99 -23.64
CA ASP A 69 -11.93 -16.18 -22.79
C ASP A 69 -11.85 -15.36 -21.50
N THR A 70 -13.02 -14.89 -21.07
CA THR A 70 -13.23 -14.33 -19.73
C THR A 70 -14.05 -15.32 -18.90
N VAL A 71 -13.47 -15.80 -17.81
CA VAL A 71 -14.17 -16.54 -16.75
C VAL A 71 -14.64 -15.52 -15.72
N VAL A 72 -15.94 -15.49 -15.45
CA VAL A 72 -16.54 -14.56 -14.48
C VAL A 72 -17.09 -15.36 -13.31
N LEU A 73 -16.65 -15.04 -12.09
CA LEU A 73 -17.29 -15.57 -10.88
C LEU A 73 -18.66 -14.88 -10.71
N ILE A 74 -19.72 -15.63 -10.38
CA ILE A 74 -21.10 -15.11 -10.29
C ILE A 74 -21.73 -15.28 -8.91
N ASN A 75 -21.13 -16.07 -8.03
CA ASN A 75 -21.50 -16.23 -6.64
C ASN A 75 -20.24 -16.36 -5.77
N ASP A 76 -20.38 -16.16 -4.46
CA ASP A 76 -19.33 -16.52 -3.51
C ASP A 76 -18.93 -17.99 -3.70
N TYR A 77 -17.63 -18.26 -3.67
CA TYR A 77 -17.12 -19.61 -3.93
C TYR A 77 -15.89 -19.92 -3.08
N GLU A 78 -15.80 -21.16 -2.61
CA GLU A 78 -14.61 -21.72 -1.97
C GLU A 78 -13.99 -22.75 -2.91
N MET A 79 -12.73 -22.52 -3.29
CA MET A 79 -11.99 -23.47 -4.12
C MET A 79 -11.84 -24.80 -3.40
N VAL A 80 -12.03 -25.89 -4.15
CA VAL A 80 -11.93 -27.26 -3.63
C VAL A 80 -10.64 -27.94 -4.08
N ASP A 81 -10.06 -27.49 -5.20
CA ASP A 81 -8.83 -28.03 -5.76
C ASP A 81 -7.90 -26.92 -6.28
N PRO A 82 -6.57 -27.18 -6.36
CA PRO A 82 -5.66 -26.26 -7.03
C PRO A 82 -6.00 -26.09 -8.52
N VAL A 83 -5.94 -24.87 -9.02
CA VAL A 83 -6.23 -24.57 -10.44
C VAL A 83 -5.29 -23.50 -10.99
N THR A 84 -5.15 -23.49 -12.32
CA THR A 84 -4.42 -22.46 -13.05
C THR A 84 -5.37 -21.58 -13.84
N VAL A 85 -5.22 -20.26 -13.76
CA VAL A 85 -5.72 -19.32 -14.77
C VAL A 85 -4.79 -19.38 -15.98
N PRO A 86 -5.20 -19.97 -17.12
CA PRO A 86 -4.29 -20.20 -18.25
C PRO A 86 -3.83 -18.90 -18.91
N ALA A 87 -2.68 -18.95 -19.59
CA ALA A 87 -2.18 -17.81 -20.35
C ALA A 87 -3.21 -17.33 -21.38
N GLY A 88 -3.45 -16.01 -21.42
CA GLY A 88 -4.45 -15.38 -22.27
C GLY A 88 -5.90 -15.51 -21.80
N VAL A 89 -6.18 -16.17 -20.66
CA VAL A 89 -7.50 -16.20 -20.02
C VAL A 89 -7.58 -15.08 -18.98
N PHE A 90 -8.74 -14.43 -18.90
CA PHE A 90 -9.04 -13.42 -17.89
C PHE A 90 -10.04 -13.96 -16.86
N LEU A 91 -9.65 -14.02 -15.59
CA LEU A 91 -10.55 -14.31 -14.47
C LEU A 91 -11.01 -13.00 -13.83
N LEU A 92 -12.32 -12.74 -13.91
CA LEU A 92 -12.96 -11.59 -13.28
C LEU A 92 -13.66 -12.04 -12.00
N ILE A 93 -13.24 -11.48 -10.87
CA ILE A 93 -14.01 -11.51 -9.61
C ILE A 93 -14.76 -10.17 -9.55
N PRO A 94 -16.08 -10.18 -9.82
CA PRO A 94 -16.80 -8.95 -10.09
C PRO A 94 -17.13 -8.16 -8.82
N CYS A 95 -17.43 -6.89 -8.99
CA CYS A 95 -17.86 -5.98 -7.94
C CYS A 95 -19.30 -5.48 -8.09
N MET A 96 -20.01 -5.88 -9.14
CA MET A 96 -21.39 -5.49 -9.42
C MET A 96 -22.09 -6.41 -10.43
N ASP A 97 -23.40 -6.29 -10.56
CA ASP A 97 -24.17 -6.95 -11.62
C ASP A 97 -23.66 -6.55 -13.01
N ASN A 98 -23.50 -7.55 -13.90
CA ASN A 98 -23.00 -7.35 -15.27
C ASN A 98 -21.69 -6.56 -15.31
N ASP A 99 -20.80 -6.84 -14.37
CA ASP A 99 -19.51 -6.17 -14.24
C ASP A 99 -18.74 -6.15 -15.58
N PRO A 100 -18.39 -4.97 -16.10
CA PRO A 100 -17.62 -4.85 -17.34
C PRO A 100 -16.15 -5.27 -17.19
N GLY A 101 -15.66 -5.52 -15.98
CA GLY A 101 -14.25 -5.67 -15.68
C GLY A 101 -13.52 -4.35 -15.90
N TYR A 102 -12.53 -4.35 -16.79
CA TYR A 102 -11.85 -3.12 -17.18
C TYR A 102 -12.72 -2.27 -18.12
N VAL A 103 -12.91 -1.00 -17.75
CA VAL A 103 -13.41 0.05 -18.62
C VAL A 103 -12.20 0.86 -19.11
N SER A 104 -11.85 0.72 -20.39
CA SER A 104 -10.69 1.42 -20.99
C SER A 104 -9.36 1.17 -20.26
N GLY A 105 -9.16 -0.05 -19.74
CA GLY A 105 -7.91 -0.48 -19.08
C GLY A 105 -7.86 -0.28 -17.57
N HIS A 106 -8.93 0.21 -16.94
CA HIS A 106 -9.00 0.46 -15.49
C HIS A 106 -10.31 -0.05 -14.89
N ASN A 107 -10.32 -0.26 -13.57
CA ASN A 107 -11.51 -0.68 -12.84
C ASN A 107 -12.59 0.43 -12.83
N PRO A 108 -13.88 0.09 -12.61
CA PRO A 108 -14.97 1.05 -12.63
C PRO A 108 -14.79 2.25 -11.70
N ASP A 109 -15.29 3.40 -12.15
CA ASP A 109 -15.25 4.65 -11.38
C ASP A 109 -16.40 4.76 -10.38
N GLY A 110 -16.10 5.27 -9.19
CA GLY A 110 -17.12 5.61 -8.21
C GLY A 110 -17.92 6.86 -8.56
N THR A 111 -19.08 6.95 -7.93
CA THR A 111 -19.99 8.10 -8.00
C THR A 111 -20.29 8.61 -6.59
N THR A 112 -21.02 9.73 -6.50
CA THR A 112 -21.41 10.26 -5.19
C THR A 112 -22.44 9.42 -4.43
N ALA A 113 -23.13 8.51 -5.12
CA ALA A 113 -24.11 7.60 -4.53
C ALA A 113 -23.52 6.21 -4.21
N SER A 114 -22.27 5.95 -4.60
CA SER A 114 -21.63 4.67 -4.38
C SER A 114 -21.39 4.47 -2.88
N VAL A 115 -21.73 3.28 -2.37
CA VAL A 115 -21.51 2.87 -0.97
C VAL A 115 -20.66 1.62 -0.98
N LYS A 116 -19.63 1.60 -0.12
CA LYS A 116 -18.73 0.46 0.02
C LYS A 116 -19.51 -0.78 0.47
N SER A 117 -19.50 -1.82 -0.35
CA SER A 117 -20.19 -3.09 -0.06
C SER A 117 -19.48 -4.26 -0.74
N GLN A 118 -19.25 -5.34 0.00
CA GLN A 118 -18.72 -6.56 -0.62
C GLN A 118 -19.79 -7.12 -1.58
N TYR A 119 -19.36 -7.52 -2.78
CA TYR A 119 -20.24 -8.08 -3.81
C TYR A 119 -20.05 -9.59 -3.93
N VAL A 120 -18.83 -10.04 -4.25
CA VAL A 120 -18.46 -11.46 -4.38
C VAL A 120 -17.14 -11.73 -3.67
N ALA A 121 -17.04 -12.88 -3.03
CA ALA A 121 -15.82 -13.40 -2.41
C ALA A 121 -15.37 -14.73 -3.01
N LEU A 122 -14.09 -14.80 -3.38
CA LEU A 122 -13.40 -16.06 -3.66
C LEU A 122 -12.59 -16.49 -2.43
N THR A 123 -12.87 -17.66 -1.89
CA THR A 123 -12.11 -18.24 -0.79
C THR A 123 -11.12 -19.26 -1.34
N ILE A 124 -9.84 -19.08 -0.97
CA ILE A 124 -8.75 -20.00 -1.29
C ILE A 124 -8.30 -20.63 0.04
N PRO A 125 -8.76 -21.85 0.38
CA PRO A 125 -8.44 -22.53 1.62
C PRO A 125 -6.95 -22.82 1.78
N GLN A 126 -6.56 -23.18 3.00
CA GLN A 126 -5.22 -23.67 3.30
C GLN A 126 -4.86 -24.84 2.35
N ASP A 127 -3.57 -24.93 1.98
CA ASP A 127 -3.01 -25.96 1.11
C ASP A 127 -3.51 -25.96 -0.35
N ILE A 128 -4.45 -25.08 -0.72
CA ILE A 128 -4.89 -24.86 -2.09
C ILE A 128 -4.11 -23.70 -2.73
N THR A 129 -3.82 -23.83 -4.03
CA THR A 129 -3.09 -22.82 -4.79
C THR A 129 -3.83 -22.42 -6.05
N LEU A 130 -4.04 -21.12 -6.23
CA LEU A 130 -4.41 -20.52 -7.51
C LEU A 130 -3.14 -20.08 -8.25
N THR A 131 -2.82 -20.74 -9.37
CA THR A 131 -1.70 -20.34 -10.22
C THR A 131 -2.17 -19.39 -11.30
N VAL A 132 -1.52 -18.25 -11.48
CA VAL A 132 -1.92 -17.21 -12.44
C VAL A 132 -0.89 -17.11 -13.55
N LYS A 133 -1.23 -17.62 -14.73
CA LYS A 133 -0.48 -17.44 -15.99
C LYS A 133 -1.18 -16.49 -16.96
N GLY A 134 -2.50 -16.31 -16.79
CA GLY A 134 -3.31 -15.30 -17.45
C GLY A 134 -3.43 -14.05 -16.60
N SER A 135 -4.63 -13.50 -16.49
CA SER A 135 -4.89 -12.30 -15.71
C SER A 135 -6.05 -12.52 -14.74
N VAL A 136 -5.92 -12.03 -13.51
CA VAL A 136 -6.99 -12.00 -12.49
C VAL A 136 -7.27 -10.54 -12.15
N LEU A 137 -8.54 -10.14 -12.17
CA LEU A 137 -8.98 -8.86 -11.62
C LEU A 137 -9.85 -9.11 -10.40
N VAL A 138 -9.38 -8.69 -9.22
CA VAL A 138 -10.20 -8.55 -8.02
C VAL A 138 -10.83 -7.16 -8.08
N ASN A 139 -12.02 -7.07 -8.67
CA ASN A 139 -12.55 -5.78 -9.09
C ASN A 139 -13.09 -4.94 -7.92
N ALA A 140 -13.15 -3.63 -8.11
CA ALA A 140 -13.89 -2.74 -7.23
C ALA A 140 -14.27 -1.44 -7.95
N VAL A 141 -15.31 -0.79 -7.45
CA VAL A 141 -15.64 0.58 -7.79
C VAL A 141 -14.77 1.52 -6.95
N THR A 142 -13.83 2.24 -7.56
CA THR A 142 -12.88 3.11 -6.84
C THR A 142 -12.90 4.56 -7.30
N GLY A 143 -12.44 5.44 -6.41
CA GLY A 143 -12.39 6.89 -6.63
C GLY A 143 -13.75 7.56 -6.46
N TYR A 144 -13.73 8.89 -6.31
CA TYR A 144 -14.92 9.72 -6.14
C TYR A 144 -14.80 10.97 -7.04
N PRO A 145 -15.88 11.45 -7.68
CA PRO A 145 -15.82 12.55 -8.65
C PRO A 145 -15.73 13.93 -7.99
N ALA A 146 -14.83 14.10 -7.03
CA ALA A 146 -14.45 15.37 -6.45
C ALA A 146 -13.00 15.28 -5.92
N GLY A 147 -12.38 16.43 -5.68
CA GLY A 147 -11.13 16.48 -4.93
C GLY A 147 -11.37 16.25 -3.44
N GLY A 148 -10.40 15.65 -2.77
CA GLY A 148 -10.43 15.40 -1.34
C GLY A 148 -9.38 14.39 -0.93
N ASP A 149 -9.55 13.85 0.27
CA ASP A 149 -8.67 12.84 0.84
C ASP A 149 -9.12 11.43 0.44
N TYR A 150 -8.19 10.48 0.50
CA TYR A 150 -8.40 9.08 0.12
C TYR A 150 -8.84 8.96 -1.34
N ASP A 151 -8.11 9.63 -2.23
CA ASP A 151 -8.18 9.39 -3.67
C ASP A 151 -7.85 7.91 -3.92
N GLN A 152 -8.47 7.29 -4.93
CA GLN A 152 -8.43 5.83 -5.20
C GLN A 152 -9.12 4.89 -4.20
N ASP A 153 -9.60 5.32 -3.04
CA ASP A 153 -10.26 4.36 -2.13
C ASP A 153 -11.51 3.72 -2.77
N ILE A 154 -11.88 2.53 -2.27
CA ILE A 154 -13.08 1.81 -2.66
C ILE A 154 -14.30 2.64 -2.24
N ARG A 155 -15.10 3.02 -3.23
CA ARG A 155 -16.31 3.84 -3.03
C ARG A 155 -17.59 3.12 -3.37
N GLY A 156 -17.57 1.90 -3.89
CA GLY A 156 -18.78 1.15 -4.21
C GLY A 156 -18.67 -0.33 -3.93
N GLY A 157 -19.31 -1.14 -4.78
CA GLY A 157 -19.14 -2.59 -4.75
C GLY A 157 -17.66 -2.98 -4.86
N TYR A 158 -17.25 -4.02 -4.15
CA TYR A 158 -15.90 -4.58 -4.25
C TYR A 158 -15.92 -6.11 -4.16
N ALA A 159 -14.99 -6.72 -4.88
CA ALA A 159 -14.64 -8.12 -4.75
C ALA A 159 -13.62 -8.34 -3.63
N GLN A 160 -13.61 -9.54 -3.07
CA GLN A 160 -12.61 -9.94 -2.09
C GLN A 160 -12.07 -11.34 -2.39
N ILE A 161 -10.78 -11.56 -2.12
CA ILE A 161 -10.23 -12.90 -1.94
C ILE A 161 -9.98 -13.14 -0.46
N ASN A 162 -10.56 -14.21 0.09
CA ASN A 162 -10.20 -14.75 1.40
C ASN A 162 -9.08 -15.78 1.22
N LEU A 163 -7.85 -15.38 1.52
CA LEU A 163 -6.64 -16.13 1.22
C LEU A 163 -6.08 -16.80 2.48
N ALA A 164 -6.37 -18.09 2.66
CA ALA A 164 -5.69 -18.95 3.62
C ALA A 164 -4.60 -19.82 2.94
N GLY A 165 -4.77 -20.12 1.66
CA GLY A 165 -3.80 -20.82 0.81
C GLY A 165 -2.82 -19.90 0.09
N ASN A 166 -2.62 -20.14 -1.20
CA ASN A 166 -1.62 -19.42 -2.00
C ASN A 166 -2.18 -18.90 -3.32
N ILE A 167 -1.67 -17.74 -3.74
CA ILE A 167 -1.74 -17.28 -5.12
C ILE A 167 -0.30 -17.22 -5.65
N VAL A 168 -0.01 -17.89 -6.76
CA VAL A 168 1.30 -17.84 -7.41
C VAL A 168 1.13 -17.20 -8.78
N VAL A 169 1.65 -15.99 -8.95
CA VAL A 169 1.67 -15.28 -10.23
C VAL A 169 2.96 -15.65 -10.96
N GLU A 170 2.80 -16.35 -12.06
CA GLU A 170 3.90 -16.84 -12.90
C GLU A 170 4.36 -15.78 -13.89
N ASN A 171 5.48 -16.05 -14.58
CA ASN A 171 5.97 -15.19 -15.65
C ASN A 171 4.87 -14.91 -16.71
N GLY A 172 4.61 -13.63 -16.98
CA GLY A 172 3.56 -13.17 -17.88
C GLY A 172 2.15 -13.13 -17.27
N GLY A 173 1.99 -13.57 -16.02
CA GLY A 173 0.75 -13.48 -15.27
C GLY A 173 0.53 -12.09 -14.66
N LEU A 174 -0.74 -11.69 -14.54
CA LEU A 174 -1.18 -10.45 -13.88
C LEU A 174 -2.17 -10.76 -12.76
N LEU A 175 -1.88 -10.33 -11.54
CA LEU A 175 -2.87 -10.21 -10.47
C LEU A 175 -3.14 -8.73 -10.22
N ASP A 176 -4.29 -8.24 -10.67
CA ASP A 176 -4.70 -6.85 -10.48
C ASP A 176 -5.72 -6.76 -9.34
N ASN A 177 -5.29 -6.25 -8.18
CA ASN A 177 -6.16 -6.07 -7.03
C ASN A 177 -6.67 -4.61 -6.97
N CYS A 178 -7.97 -4.44 -7.19
CA CYS A 178 -8.69 -3.20 -6.88
C CYS A 178 -9.63 -3.36 -5.67
N GLY A 179 -9.92 -4.61 -5.27
CA GLY A 179 -10.72 -4.95 -4.10
C GLY A 179 -9.84 -5.22 -2.87
N TYR A 180 -10.04 -6.37 -2.24
CA TYR A 180 -9.24 -6.82 -1.09
C TYR A 180 -8.72 -8.24 -1.28
N ILE A 181 -7.51 -8.49 -0.78
CA ILE A 181 -6.99 -9.86 -0.58
C ILE A 181 -6.55 -10.00 0.87
N LYS A 182 -7.34 -10.73 1.67
CA LYS A 182 -7.20 -10.80 3.13
C LYS A 182 -6.99 -12.23 3.59
N GLY A 183 -6.20 -12.42 4.65
CA GLY A 183 -6.03 -13.70 5.31
C GLY A 183 -4.56 -14.04 5.56
N ALA A 184 -4.33 -15.20 6.18
CA ALA A 184 -3.01 -15.64 6.62
C ALA A 184 -2.16 -16.27 5.50
N GLY A 185 -2.73 -16.42 4.29
CA GLY A 185 -2.06 -17.00 3.14
C GLY A 185 -1.06 -16.04 2.47
N GLN A 186 -0.57 -16.44 1.29
CA GLN A 186 0.50 -15.73 0.60
C GLN A 186 0.24 -15.55 -0.90
N VAL A 187 0.50 -14.34 -1.40
CA VAL A 187 0.69 -14.06 -2.83
C VAL A 187 2.18 -14.14 -3.13
N THR A 188 2.58 -14.88 -4.17
CA THR A 188 3.97 -14.92 -4.66
C THR A 188 4.03 -14.43 -6.10
N ALA A 189 4.75 -13.34 -6.35
CA ALA A 189 5.10 -12.85 -7.67
C ALA A 189 6.45 -13.44 -8.11
N LYS A 190 6.44 -14.28 -9.14
CA LYS A 190 7.65 -14.85 -9.76
C LYS A 190 8.27 -13.86 -10.75
N SER A 191 9.55 -14.03 -11.07
CA SER A 191 10.20 -13.23 -12.11
C SER A 191 9.36 -13.16 -13.39
N GLY A 192 9.08 -11.96 -13.89
CA GLY A 192 8.23 -11.67 -15.04
C GLY A 192 6.73 -11.59 -14.74
N ALA A 193 6.32 -11.77 -13.48
CA ALA A 193 4.95 -11.54 -13.03
C ALA A 193 4.69 -10.06 -12.71
N GLU A 194 3.42 -9.67 -12.82
CA GLU A 194 2.94 -8.36 -12.41
C GLU A 194 1.85 -8.50 -11.34
N VAL A 195 2.04 -7.86 -10.20
CA VAL A 195 1.03 -7.72 -9.15
C VAL A 195 0.70 -6.25 -9.01
N ARG A 196 -0.58 -5.91 -9.01
CA ARG A 196 -1.05 -4.54 -8.78
C ARG A 196 -1.91 -4.48 -7.53
N ASP A 197 -1.82 -3.36 -6.84
CA ASP A 197 -2.63 -3.05 -5.67
C ASP A 197 -3.10 -1.58 -5.72
N LEU A 198 -4.11 -1.21 -4.93
CA LEU A 198 -4.57 0.19 -4.90
C LEU A 198 -3.53 1.09 -4.24
N PHE A 199 -3.10 2.14 -4.94
CA PHE A 199 -2.32 3.22 -4.35
C PHE A 199 -3.26 4.36 -3.93
N VAL A 200 -3.71 4.31 -2.68
CA VAL A 200 -4.64 5.28 -2.11
C VAL A 200 -3.85 6.47 -1.59
N ILE A 201 -4.15 7.65 -2.12
CA ILE A 201 -3.51 8.89 -1.66
C ILE A 201 -4.39 9.46 -0.55
N GLU A 202 -3.92 9.41 0.69
CA GLU A 202 -4.68 9.89 1.83
C GLU A 202 -4.82 11.41 1.78
N SER A 203 -3.71 12.13 1.72
CA SER A 203 -3.69 13.59 1.80
C SER A 203 -3.19 14.20 0.49
N TRP A 204 -4.05 14.31 -0.54
CA TRP A 204 -3.66 14.89 -1.83
C TRP A 204 -3.71 16.42 -1.82
N ARG A 205 -2.58 17.08 -2.14
CA ARG A 205 -2.48 18.54 -2.27
C ARG A 205 -2.86 19.02 -3.68
N GLY A 206 -3.98 18.54 -4.22
CA GLY A 206 -4.30 18.60 -5.65
C GLY A 206 -4.62 19.94 -6.33
N GLY A 207 -4.86 19.84 -7.64
CA GLY A 207 -5.31 20.94 -8.50
C GLY A 207 -4.27 22.07 -8.61
N THR A 208 -4.75 23.31 -8.54
CA THR A 208 -3.85 24.49 -8.61
C THR A 208 -2.85 24.56 -7.45
N HIS A 209 -3.11 23.89 -6.33
CA HIS A 209 -2.18 23.85 -5.22
C HIS A 209 -0.95 22.99 -5.56
N ALA A 210 -1.14 21.75 -6.02
CA ALA A 210 -0.06 20.87 -6.48
C ALA A 210 0.78 21.57 -7.55
N LEU A 211 0.11 22.18 -8.54
CA LEU A 211 0.81 22.95 -9.58
C LEU A 211 1.68 24.06 -8.97
N ASN A 212 1.12 24.91 -8.09
CA ASN A 212 1.89 25.98 -7.46
C ASN A 212 3.02 25.47 -6.54
N LEU A 213 2.84 24.30 -5.93
CA LEU A 213 3.81 23.66 -5.06
C LEU A 213 5.05 23.19 -5.83
N ILE A 214 4.83 22.65 -7.03
CA ILE A 214 5.88 22.04 -7.85
C ILE A 214 6.47 22.99 -8.91
N GLY A 215 6.23 24.30 -8.85
CA GLY A 215 6.83 25.31 -9.76
C GLY A 215 5.82 26.15 -10.56
N GLY A 216 4.54 25.79 -10.55
CA GLY A 216 3.48 26.51 -11.25
C GLY A 216 3.36 26.14 -12.73
N LEU A 217 2.35 26.71 -13.40
CA LEU A 217 2.00 26.30 -14.77
C LEU A 217 3.15 26.52 -15.78
N PHE A 218 3.89 27.63 -15.68
CA PHE A 218 4.97 27.94 -16.61
C PHE A 218 6.12 26.94 -16.44
N ASP A 219 6.63 26.79 -15.22
CA ASP A 219 7.79 25.93 -14.94
C ASP A 219 7.48 24.47 -15.28
N VAL A 220 6.31 23.96 -14.85
CA VAL A 220 5.92 22.56 -15.03
C VAL A 220 5.57 22.21 -16.48
N ILE A 221 4.72 23.01 -17.14
CA ILE A 221 4.18 22.64 -18.46
C ILE A 221 5.08 23.13 -19.59
N LEU A 222 5.70 24.32 -19.45
CA LEU A 222 6.46 24.98 -20.51
C LEU A 222 7.98 24.83 -20.37
N ALA A 223 8.51 24.77 -19.14
CA ALA A 223 9.94 24.71 -18.87
C ALA A 223 10.46 23.33 -18.42
N ASP A 224 9.54 22.42 -18.06
CA ASP A 224 9.85 21.09 -17.50
C ASP A 224 10.68 21.15 -16.20
N GLU A 225 10.52 22.24 -15.44
CA GLU A 225 11.18 22.51 -14.17
C GLU A 225 10.22 22.27 -13.00
N TYR A 226 10.69 21.52 -12.01
CA TYR A 226 9.88 21.07 -10.88
C TYR A 226 10.58 21.44 -9.57
N HIS A 227 9.81 21.93 -8.62
CA HIS A 227 10.32 22.36 -7.32
C HIS A 227 9.86 21.40 -6.22
N ASP A 228 10.72 21.19 -5.22
CA ASP A 228 10.34 20.49 -3.99
C ASP A 228 9.30 21.31 -3.21
N PRO A 229 8.32 20.65 -2.56
CA PRO A 229 8.21 19.20 -2.31
C PRO A 229 7.36 18.42 -3.31
N PHE A 230 7.52 17.08 -3.29
CA PHE A 230 6.56 16.16 -3.91
C PHE A 230 5.13 16.42 -3.37
N PRO A 231 4.09 16.45 -4.22
CA PRO A 231 2.73 16.90 -3.85
C PRO A 231 1.91 15.86 -3.05
N LEU A 232 2.55 14.82 -2.52
CA LEU A 232 1.98 13.81 -1.63
C LEU A 232 2.95 13.60 -0.46
N ASN A 233 2.41 13.39 0.74
CA ASN A 233 3.20 13.00 1.91
C ASN A 233 2.53 11.88 2.73
N GLU A 234 1.39 11.34 2.29
CA GLU A 234 0.68 10.25 2.96
C GLU A 234 -0.04 9.37 1.93
N TYR A 235 0.16 8.06 1.99
CA TYR A 235 -0.39 7.10 1.02
C TYR A 235 -0.38 5.65 1.51
N ASN A 236 -1.31 4.87 0.98
CA ASN A 236 -1.42 3.44 1.24
C ASN A 236 -1.26 2.63 -0.05
N CYS A 237 -0.67 1.44 0.09
CA CYS A 237 -0.64 0.41 -0.95
C CYS A 237 -0.74 -0.98 -0.30
N HIS A 238 -1.85 -1.24 0.39
CA HIS A 238 -2.02 -2.40 1.28
C HIS A 238 -3.40 -3.07 1.22
N ASN A 239 -4.15 -2.87 0.14
CA ASN A 239 -5.41 -3.60 -0.07
C ASN A 239 -5.17 -5.12 -0.27
N ILE A 240 -3.95 -5.52 -0.66
CA ILE A 240 -3.43 -6.85 -0.36
C ILE A 240 -2.87 -6.84 1.06
N GLU A 241 -3.71 -7.28 2.00
CA GLU A 241 -3.40 -7.36 3.42
C GLU A 241 -2.70 -8.69 3.77
N SER A 242 -2.85 -9.70 2.91
CA SER A 242 -2.13 -10.97 3.01
C SER A 242 -0.63 -10.77 2.73
N THR A 243 0.20 -11.75 3.11
CA THR A 243 1.65 -11.67 2.83
C THR A 243 1.89 -11.66 1.32
N VAL A 244 2.75 -10.76 0.83
CA VAL A 244 3.19 -10.72 -0.58
C VAL A 244 4.68 -10.98 -0.65
N LYS A 245 5.07 -12.07 -1.33
CA LYS A 245 6.45 -12.35 -1.70
C LYS A 245 6.70 -11.88 -3.14
N ILE A 246 7.73 -11.05 -3.33
CA ILE A 246 8.04 -10.43 -4.62
C ILE A 246 9.47 -10.82 -4.99
N GLU A 247 9.65 -11.64 -6.01
CA GLU A 247 10.97 -12.09 -6.46
C GLU A 247 11.58 -11.06 -7.43
N SER A 248 12.91 -10.92 -7.41
CA SER A 248 13.63 -10.11 -8.40
C SER A 248 13.24 -10.50 -9.82
N GLY A 249 13.00 -9.49 -10.67
CA GLY A 249 12.46 -9.63 -12.01
C GLY A 249 10.94 -9.55 -12.12
N SER A 250 10.21 -9.47 -11.01
CA SER A 250 8.75 -9.21 -10.98
C SER A 250 8.45 -7.73 -10.71
N SER A 251 7.19 -7.33 -10.92
CA SER A 251 6.74 -5.96 -10.67
C SER A 251 5.59 -5.92 -9.64
N PHE A 252 5.68 -4.98 -8.70
CA PHE A 252 4.59 -4.61 -7.79
C PHE A 252 4.24 -3.14 -7.99
N ILE A 253 3.03 -2.89 -8.46
CA ILE A 253 2.63 -1.59 -9.04
C ILE A 253 1.38 -1.07 -8.35
N GLY A 254 1.41 0.20 -7.96
CA GLY A 254 0.25 0.91 -7.44
C GLY A 254 -0.67 1.38 -8.57
N ASN A 255 -1.94 0.99 -8.52
CA ASN A 255 -3.00 1.57 -9.34
C ASN A 255 -3.33 2.98 -8.81
N VAL A 256 -3.21 4.02 -9.64
CA VAL A 256 -3.52 5.42 -9.28
C VAL A 256 -4.67 5.96 -10.14
N LYS A 257 -5.63 6.64 -9.50
CA LYS A 257 -6.86 7.20 -10.09
C LYS A 257 -7.23 8.46 -9.34
N MET A 258 -7.32 9.56 -10.06
CA MET A 258 -7.54 10.86 -9.44
C MET A 258 -8.57 11.63 -10.23
N TYR A 259 -9.51 12.27 -9.52
CA TYR A 259 -10.48 13.13 -10.16
C TYR A 259 -9.94 14.55 -10.29
N GLY A 260 -9.83 15.03 -11.52
CA GLY A 260 -9.27 16.35 -11.82
C GLY A 260 -9.70 16.81 -13.21
N ALA A 261 -9.87 18.13 -13.37
CA ALA A 261 -10.33 18.73 -14.63
C ALA A 261 -11.64 18.11 -15.17
N SER A 262 -12.56 17.75 -14.27
CA SER A 262 -13.87 17.14 -14.55
C SER A 262 -13.83 15.71 -15.12
N SER A 263 -12.72 15.00 -14.99
CA SER A 263 -12.59 13.59 -15.38
C SER A 263 -11.72 12.80 -14.40
N PHE A 264 -11.84 11.47 -14.43
CA PHE A 264 -10.84 10.60 -13.80
C PHE A 264 -9.59 10.52 -14.68
N ASN A 265 -8.43 10.52 -14.03
CA ASN A 265 -7.12 10.36 -14.64
C ASN A 265 -6.47 9.16 -13.98
N TYR A 266 -5.87 8.29 -14.77
CA TYR A 266 -5.34 7.02 -14.31
C TYR A 266 -3.85 6.96 -14.61
N THR A 267 -3.11 6.33 -13.71
CA THR A 267 -1.71 5.98 -13.95
C THR A 267 -1.33 4.75 -13.13
N LEU A 268 -0.17 4.21 -13.46
CA LEU A 268 0.46 3.14 -12.72
C LEU A 268 1.70 3.71 -12.04
N PHE A 269 1.90 3.36 -10.78
CA PHE A 269 3.07 3.77 -10.00
C PHE A 269 3.91 2.53 -9.66
N PRO A 270 4.98 2.24 -10.41
CA PRO A 270 5.84 1.11 -10.09
C PRO A 270 6.60 1.34 -8.78
N LEU A 271 6.24 0.59 -7.74
CA LEU A 271 6.91 0.66 -6.44
C LEU A 271 8.11 -0.29 -6.43
N ILE A 272 7.94 -1.49 -6.99
CA ILE A 272 9.00 -2.48 -7.15
C ILE A 272 9.00 -2.91 -8.60
N ASP A 273 10.12 -2.70 -9.28
CA ASP A 273 10.35 -3.10 -10.67
C ASP A 273 11.83 -2.89 -10.98
N ASN A 274 12.47 -3.81 -11.70
CA ASN A 274 13.90 -3.72 -11.97
C ASN A 274 14.31 -2.59 -12.94
N THR A 275 13.37 -1.95 -13.62
CA THR A 275 13.60 -0.93 -14.65
C THR A 275 13.03 0.45 -14.31
N ASN A 276 11.89 0.52 -13.64
CA ASN A 276 11.19 1.77 -13.32
C ASN A 276 10.63 1.80 -11.87
N GLY A 277 11.09 0.91 -10.99
CA GLY A 277 10.59 0.85 -9.61
C GLY A 277 11.37 1.72 -8.66
N LEU A 278 10.68 2.24 -7.63
CA LEU A 278 11.32 2.88 -6.47
C LEU A 278 12.29 1.94 -5.76
N ILE A 279 12.01 0.63 -5.79
CA ILE A 279 12.92 -0.41 -5.32
C ILE A 279 13.27 -1.33 -6.49
N ARG A 280 14.58 -1.45 -6.74
CA ARG A 280 15.14 -2.33 -7.78
C ARG A 280 15.94 -3.44 -7.12
N LEU A 281 15.39 -4.65 -7.12
CA LEU A 281 15.98 -5.79 -6.45
C LEU A 281 17.26 -6.26 -7.16
N ALA A 282 18.28 -6.63 -6.40
CA ALA A 282 19.45 -7.31 -6.96
C ALA A 282 19.06 -8.68 -7.55
N PRO A 283 19.89 -9.29 -8.42
CA PRO A 283 19.63 -10.64 -8.90
C PRO A 283 19.48 -11.64 -7.74
N ASN A 284 18.44 -12.47 -7.80
CA ASN A 284 18.06 -13.45 -6.76
C ASN A 284 17.60 -12.86 -5.41
N ALA A 285 17.49 -11.53 -5.29
CA ALA A 285 16.88 -10.90 -4.13
C ALA A 285 15.34 -11.07 -4.14
N TYR A 286 14.71 -10.87 -3.00
CA TYR A 286 13.25 -10.89 -2.89
C TYR A 286 12.75 -9.99 -1.75
N ILE A 287 11.47 -9.63 -1.80
CA ILE A 287 10.76 -8.89 -0.76
C ILE A 287 9.71 -9.78 -0.12
N ILE A 288 9.52 -9.61 1.19
CA ILE A 288 8.32 -10.03 1.92
C ILE A 288 7.63 -8.75 2.42
N LYS A 289 6.48 -8.44 1.83
CA LYS A 289 5.59 -7.35 2.25
C LYS A 289 4.47 -7.92 3.11
N THR A 290 4.23 -7.30 4.26
CA THR A 290 3.14 -7.65 5.18
C THR A 290 2.42 -6.40 5.64
N TYR A 291 1.17 -6.56 6.10
CA TYR A 291 0.38 -5.48 6.65
C TYR A 291 -0.19 -5.88 8.02
N ASN A 292 -0.11 -4.98 8.99
CA ASN A 292 -0.73 -5.15 10.30
C ASN A 292 -1.69 -4.00 10.55
N GLU A 293 -2.98 -4.25 10.33
CA GLU A 293 -4.08 -3.28 10.51
C GLU A 293 -4.15 -2.68 11.93
N ASN A 294 -3.65 -3.40 12.94
CA ASN A 294 -3.75 -3.04 14.35
C ASN A 294 -2.49 -2.35 14.90
N ALA A 295 -1.43 -2.24 14.10
CA ALA A 295 -0.20 -1.58 14.53
C ALA A 295 -0.44 -0.07 14.68
N SER A 296 -0.13 0.49 15.86
CA SER A 296 -0.17 1.93 16.11
C SER A 296 0.98 2.62 15.37
N ASN A 297 0.69 3.69 14.64
CA ASN A 297 1.70 4.47 13.92
C ASN A 297 2.08 5.76 14.65
N GLY A 298 1.24 6.24 15.58
CA GLY A 298 1.46 7.49 16.27
C GLY A 298 0.60 7.64 17.52
N ALA A 299 0.42 8.89 17.94
CA ALA A 299 -0.28 9.22 19.19
C ALA A 299 -1.82 9.08 19.09
N ALA A 300 -2.38 9.18 17.88
CA ALA A 300 -3.81 9.10 17.67
C ALA A 300 -4.27 7.62 17.63
N ALA A 301 -5.32 7.29 18.37
CA ALA A 301 -5.82 5.91 18.48
C ALA A 301 -6.34 5.32 17.15
N ASN A 302 -6.62 6.17 16.16
CA ASN A 302 -7.08 5.80 14.83
C ASN A 302 -5.99 5.91 13.76
N ASP A 303 -4.75 6.26 14.13
CA ASP A 303 -3.58 6.19 13.24
C ASP A 303 -2.96 4.80 13.38
N THR A 304 -3.60 3.83 12.71
CA THR A 304 -3.26 2.41 12.76
C THR A 304 -3.07 1.84 11.36
N GLY A 305 -2.38 0.72 11.26
CA GLY A 305 -2.10 0.04 10.00
C GLY A 305 -0.66 0.26 9.58
N ARG A 306 0.18 -0.77 9.66
CA ARG A 306 1.60 -0.67 9.32
C ARG A 306 1.97 -1.63 8.21
N THR A 307 2.64 -1.13 7.19
CA THR A 307 3.24 -1.96 6.13
C THR A 307 4.70 -2.23 6.48
N THR A 308 5.11 -3.50 6.53
CA THR A 308 6.51 -3.88 6.69
C THR A 308 7.03 -4.46 5.38
N ILE A 309 8.11 -3.89 4.85
CA ILE A 309 8.82 -4.32 3.64
C ILE A 309 10.18 -4.90 4.05
N GLN A 310 10.27 -6.22 4.07
CA GLN A 310 11.52 -6.93 4.33
C GLN A 310 12.19 -7.26 3.00
N ILE A 311 13.41 -6.80 2.78
CA ILE A 311 14.16 -7.00 1.55
C ILE A 311 15.34 -7.93 1.85
N TYR A 312 15.47 -9.00 1.08
CA TYR A 312 16.53 -10.01 1.22
C TYR A 312 17.44 -10.02 0.00
N GLY A 313 18.75 -9.80 0.17
CA GLY A 313 19.77 -10.00 -0.88
C GLY A 313 20.23 -8.74 -1.60
N GLY A 314 19.85 -7.55 -1.11
CA GLY A 314 20.26 -6.26 -1.65
C GLY A 314 19.28 -5.66 -2.67
N ALA A 315 19.27 -4.32 -2.73
CA ALA A 315 18.43 -3.54 -3.63
C ALA A 315 18.96 -2.11 -3.80
N THR A 316 18.51 -1.44 -4.85
CA THR A 316 18.68 0.00 -5.02
C THR A 316 17.35 0.69 -4.76
N ALA A 317 17.35 1.74 -3.94
CA ALA A 317 16.24 2.68 -3.83
C ALA A 317 16.43 3.77 -4.91
N ASP A 318 15.57 3.81 -5.92
CA ASP A 318 15.77 4.55 -7.16
C ASP A 318 14.55 5.42 -7.50
N ASP A 319 14.61 6.16 -8.60
CA ASP A 319 13.46 6.90 -9.10
C ASP A 319 12.46 5.99 -9.82
N SER A 320 11.21 6.44 -9.83
CA SER A 320 10.13 5.86 -10.63
C SER A 320 9.44 6.96 -11.43
N THR A 321 9.10 6.65 -12.68
CA THR A 321 8.39 7.54 -13.58
C THR A 321 6.93 7.09 -13.75
N LEU A 322 6.01 8.01 -13.45
CA LEU A 322 4.58 7.84 -13.68
C LEU A 322 4.18 8.66 -14.92
N ASN A 323 3.30 8.12 -15.75
CA ASN A 323 2.74 8.89 -16.87
C ASN A 323 1.37 9.44 -16.48
N PHE A 324 1.22 10.76 -16.46
CA PHE A 324 -0.06 11.41 -16.24
C PHE A 324 -0.58 12.00 -17.55
N THR A 325 -1.87 11.86 -17.80
CA THR A 325 -2.54 12.58 -18.88
C THR A 325 -3.48 13.61 -18.29
N PHE A 326 -3.23 14.89 -18.54
CA PHE A 326 -4.09 16.00 -18.12
C PHE A 326 -4.60 16.75 -19.34
N SER A 327 -5.92 16.86 -19.51
CA SER A 327 -6.54 17.63 -20.61
C SER A 327 -5.93 17.34 -22.00
N SER A 328 -5.74 16.05 -22.30
CA SER A 328 -5.13 15.54 -23.55
C SER A 328 -3.62 15.78 -23.72
N VAL A 329 -2.92 16.22 -22.66
CA VAL A 329 -1.46 16.33 -22.62
C VAL A 329 -0.91 15.24 -21.69
N SER A 330 -0.18 14.30 -22.25
CA SER A 330 0.56 13.30 -21.47
C SER A 330 1.92 13.85 -21.05
N LYS A 331 2.27 13.67 -19.77
CA LYS A 331 3.53 14.10 -19.16
C LYS A 331 4.04 12.99 -18.26
N ASP A 332 5.34 12.77 -18.33
CA ASP A 332 6.05 11.91 -17.40
C ASP A 332 6.42 12.72 -16.15
N LEU A 333 6.05 12.19 -14.98
CA LEU A 333 6.46 12.70 -13.68
C LEU A 333 7.38 11.65 -13.07
N SER A 334 8.69 11.91 -13.13
CA SER A 334 9.68 11.11 -12.39
C SER A 334 9.84 11.65 -10.97
N THR A 335 9.95 10.73 -10.01
CA THR A 335 10.26 11.06 -8.62
C THR A 335 11.65 11.69 -8.45
N SER A 336 12.58 11.48 -9.40
CA SER A 336 13.93 12.08 -9.40
C SER A 336 13.95 13.61 -9.40
N ARG A 337 12.81 14.21 -9.73
CA ARG A 337 12.62 15.67 -9.72
C ARG A 337 12.38 16.22 -8.32
N PHE A 338 12.28 15.36 -7.32
CA PHE A 338 11.91 15.70 -5.95
C PHE A 338 12.76 14.93 -4.94
N THR A 339 12.64 15.31 -3.68
CA THR A 339 12.99 14.45 -2.56
C THR A 339 11.77 13.57 -2.25
N PHE A 340 11.78 12.30 -2.66
CA PHE A 340 10.60 11.43 -2.57
C PHE A 340 10.25 11.09 -1.11
N PRO A 341 8.99 11.30 -0.67
CA PRO A 341 8.58 11.01 0.69
C PRO A 341 8.15 9.56 0.90
N VAL A 342 8.73 8.95 1.93
CA VAL A 342 8.32 7.67 2.50
C VAL A 342 7.43 7.95 3.69
N ASP A 343 6.20 7.43 3.63
CA ASP A 343 5.19 7.57 4.67
C ASP A 343 5.62 6.85 5.97
N GLY A 344 5.16 7.36 7.09
CA GLY A 344 5.53 6.93 8.45
C GLY A 344 4.83 5.66 8.91
N ASP A 345 3.87 5.16 8.17
CA ASP A 345 3.26 3.85 8.38
C ASP A 345 4.00 2.73 7.63
N ILE A 346 5.08 3.06 6.90
CA ILE A 346 5.94 2.11 6.20
C ILE A 346 7.23 1.87 7.00
N GLU A 347 7.53 0.59 7.21
CA GLU A 347 8.75 0.10 7.83
C GLU A 347 9.56 -0.73 6.84
N PHE A 348 10.89 -0.58 6.88
CA PHE A 348 11.82 -1.33 6.05
C PHE A 348 12.75 -2.17 6.89
N GLU A 349 12.97 -3.42 6.46
CA GLU A 349 14.01 -4.28 6.99
C GLU A 349 14.95 -4.74 5.88
N LEU A 350 16.24 -4.46 6.04
CA LEU A 350 17.26 -4.77 5.05
C LEU A 350 18.08 -5.95 5.57
N HIS A 351 17.86 -7.13 4.97
CA HIS A 351 18.48 -8.40 5.35
C HIS A 351 19.44 -8.86 4.26
N SER A 352 20.70 -9.13 4.60
CA SER A 352 21.74 -9.62 3.67
C SER A 352 21.98 -8.76 2.41
N GLY A 353 23.24 -8.51 2.09
CA GLY A 353 23.62 -7.86 0.83
C GLY A 353 23.77 -6.34 0.91
N ASN A 354 23.81 -5.69 -0.26
CA ASN A 354 24.17 -4.29 -0.36
C ASN A 354 22.97 -3.45 -0.80
N TYR A 355 22.75 -2.35 -0.10
CA TYR A 355 21.66 -1.42 -0.34
C TYR A 355 22.23 -0.05 -0.66
N THR A 356 21.66 0.62 -1.66
CA THR A 356 22.13 1.93 -2.11
C THR A 356 20.95 2.83 -2.45
N PHE A 357 20.99 4.07 -1.99
CA PHE A 357 20.11 5.11 -2.51
C PHE A 357 20.68 5.65 -3.83
N ASN A 358 19.93 5.53 -4.92
CA ASN A 358 20.25 6.09 -6.23
C ASN A 358 19.33 7.27 -6.60
N ASP A 359 18.46 7.70 -5.68
CA ASP A 359 17.69 8.92 -5.78
C ASP A 359 17.58 9.62 -4.40
N ASN A 360 16.92 10.77 -4.35
CA ASN A 360 16.73 11.55 -3.13
C ASN A 360 15.47 11.11 -2.39
N PHE A 361 15.60 10.84 -1.09
CA PHE A 361 14.50 10.36 -0.26
C PHE A 361 14.36 11.15 1.04
N LYS A 362 13.15 11.22 1.56
CA LYS A 362 12.87 11.65 2.93
C LYS A 362 11.94 10.65 3.60
N PHE A 363 12.29 10.24 4.81
CA PHE A 363 11.51 9.35 5.65
C PHE A 363 10.80 10.20 6.69
N LEU A 364 9.48 10.29 6.57
CA LEU A 364 8.66 11.10 7.46
C LEU A 364 8.52 10.43 8.82
N THR A 365 8.16 11.22 9.85
CA THR A 365 7.96 10.72 11.22
C THR A 365 7.04 9.50 11.24
N GLY A 366 7.42 8.47 11.98
CA GLY A 366 6.80 7.14 12.06
C GLY A 366 7.57 6.06 11.29
N SER A 367 8.30 6.45 10.22
CA SER A 367 8.99 5.48 9.37
C SER A 367 10.25 4.96 10.03
N VAL A 368 10.46 3.65 9.96
CA VAL A 368 11.61 2.97 10.57
C VAL A 368 12.33 2.15 9.51
N MET A 369 13.66 2.22 9.52
CA MET A 369 14.49 1.36 8.69
C MET A 369 15.47 0.58 9.58
N THR A 370 15.39 -0.74 9.54
CA THR A 370 16.31 -1.63 10.24
C THR A 370 17.28 -2.26 9.25
N VAL A 371 18.59 -2.09 9.47
CA VAL A 371 19.66 -2.73 8.69
C VAL A 371 20.23 -3.87 9.52
N TYR A 372 20.05 -5.10 9.06
CA TYR A 372 20.49 -6.30 9.77
C TYR A 372 21.98 -6.58 9.56
N ALA A 373 22.56 -7.38 10.46
CA ALA A 373 24.00 -7.56 10.64
C ALA A 373 24.81 -7.93 9.37
N ASP A 374 24.15 -8.57 8.41
CA ASP A 374 24.72 -9.03 7.15
C ASP A 374 24.45 -8.09 5.96
N ALA A 375 23.96 -6.88 6.22
CA ALA A 375 23.65 -5.87 5.23
C ALA A 375 24.52 -4.60 5.34
N THR A 376 24.72 -3.92 4.21
CA THR A 376 25.33 -2.58 4.16
C THR A 376 24.40 -1.60 3.45
N LEU A 377 24.32 -0.37 3.95
CA LEU A 377 23.52 0.70 3.36
C LEU A 377 24.42 1.85 2.95
N THR A 378 24.27 2.36 1.73
CA THR A 378 25.11 3.43 1.18
C THR A 378 24.27 4.60 0.69
N VAL A 379 24.69 5.82 1.07
CA VAL A 379 24.20 7.10 0.53
C VAL A 379 25.31 7.70 -0.34
N PRO A 380 25.26 7.59 -1.68
CA PRO A 380 26.28 8.11 -2.59
C PRO A 380 26.44 9.63 -2.55
N SER A 381 27.57 10.14 -3.06
CA SER A 381 28.01 11.54 -2.93
C SER A 381 27.06 12.60 -3.51
N ASP A 382 26.27 12.22 -4.50
CA ASP A 382 25.32 13.09 -5.22
C ASP A 382 23.87 12.90 -4.75
N LYS A 383 23.64 12.11 -3.70
CA LYS A 383 22.31 11.78 -3.17
C LYS A 383 22.07 12.40 -1.80
N LYS A 384 20.80 12.67 -1.52
CA LYS A 384 20.29 13.25 -0.29
C LYS A 384 19.24 12.33 0.34
N VAL A 385 19.45 11.95 1.60
CA VAL A 385 18.50 11.17 2.38
C VAL A 385 18.28 11.82 3.74
N VAL A 386 17.02 12.02 4.14
CA VAL A 386 16.70 12.68 5.42
C VAL A 386 15.66 11.86 6.18
N PHE A 387 15.93 11.52 7.44
CA PHE A 387 14.95 10.95 8.36
C PHE A 387 14.47 12.05 9.31
N TYR A 388 13.16 12.31 9.33
CA TYR A 388 12.58 13.40 10.11
C TYR A 388 12.51 13.00 11.59
N ASP A 389 13.21 13.72 12.45
CA ASP A 389 13.16 13.54 13.90
C ASP A 389 11.91 14.18 14.53
N GLU A 390 11.41 15.25 13.93
CA GLU A 390 10.12 15.86 14.26
C GLU A 390 9.41 16.34 12.99
N PHE A 391 8.08 16.22 12.94
CA PHE A 391 7.29 16.82 11.89
C PHE A 391 5.92 17.30 12.37
N ASN A 392 5.77 18.63 12.41
CA ASN A 392 4.51 19.30 12.68
C ASN A 392 3.96 19.88 11.38
N ASP A 393 3.25 19.05 10.62
CA ASP A 393 2.72 19.49 9.33
C ASP A 393 1.69 20.62 9.48
N ILE A 394 1.71 21.53 8.50
CA ILE A 394 0.81 22.66 8.43
C ILE A 394 -0.50 22.19 7.80
N ASN A 395 -1.61 22.53 8.44
CA ASN A 395 -2.94 22.18 7.94
C ASN A 395 -3.12 22.59 6.47
N ASN A 396 -3.55 21.62 5.66
CA ASN A 396 -3.95 21.79 4.27
C ASN A 396 -5.40 22.33 4.21
N VAL A 397 -6.40 21.48 3.97
CA VAL A 397 -7.84 21.84 3.96
C VAL A 397 -8.59 21.20 5.12
N SER A 398 -9.55 21.90 5.73
CA SER A 398 -10.45 21.29 6.75
C SER A 398 -9.73 20.53 7.90
N ASN A 399 -8.51 20.95 8.28
CA ASN A 399 -7.63 20.31 9.26
C ASN A 399 -6.93 19.00 8.82
N THR A 400 -6.86 18.72 7.53
CA THR A 400 -6.03 17.65 6.97
C THR A 400 -4.57 18.02 7.07
N LYS A 401 -3.75 17.13 7.62
CA LYS A 401 -2.30 17.26 7.75
C LYS A 401 -1.72 15.90 8.06
N TYR A 402 -0.43 15.76 7.82
CA TYR A 402 0.30 14.57 8.20
C TYR A 402 0.12 14.23 9.70
N PRO A 403 -0.15 12.97 10.06
CA PRO A 403 -0.37 12.54 11.44
C PRO A 403 0.82 12.82 12.35
N GLN A 404 0.55 12.99 13.65
CA GLN A 404 1.60 13.13 14.64
C GLN A 404 2.13 11.76 15.04
N ARG A 405 3.35 11.47 14.59
CA ARG A 405 4.05 10.19 14.75
C ARG A 405 5.43 10.42 15.40
N ASP A 406 6.00 9.35 15.92
CA ASP A 406 7.34 9.39 16.53
C ASP A 406 8.43 9.70 15.51
N ALA A 407 9.62 10.06 15.98
CA ALA A 407 10.77 10.30 15.13
C ALA A 407 11.04 9.13 14.16
N ALA A 408 11.32 9.43 12.90
CA ALA A 408 11.87 8.46 11.97
C ALA A 408 13.33 8.15 12.31
N TYR A 409 13.77 6.91 12.13
CA TYR A 409 15.15 6.53 12.41
C TYR A 409 15.64 5.31 11.63
N ILE A 410 16.97 5.19 11.55
CA ILE A 410 17.66 3.97 11.15
C ILE A 410 18.10 3.21 12.40
N LEU A 411 17.88 1.90 12.46
CA LEU A 411 18.47 0.97 13.42
C LEU A 411 19.51 0.08 12.71
N LEU A 412 20.77 0.19 13.12
CA LEU A 412 21.86 -0.66 12.64
C LEU A 412 22.10 -1.80 13.63
N LYS A 413 21.91 -3.05 13.19
CA LYS A 413 22.06 -4.26 14.02
C LYS A 413 23.38 -4.98 13.77
N GLY A 414 23.89 -5.67 14.78
CA GLY A 414 25.12 -6.44 14.72
C GLY A 414 26.28 -5.64 14.13
N ASN A 415 26.86 -6.13 13.04
CA ASN A 415 27.97 -5.49 12.33
C ASN A 415 27.54 -4.79 11.02
N SER A 416 26.25 -4.47 10.86
CA SER A 416 25.77 -3.71 9.70
C SER A 416 26.41 -2.33 9.64
N THR A 417 26.55 -1.76 8.45
CA THR A 417 27.11 -0.41 8.28
C THR A 417 26.22 0.52 7.47
N LEU A 418 26.28 1.81 7.82
CA LEU A 418 25.75 2.93 7.05
C LEU A 418 26.92 3.76 6.51
N ASN A 419 27.12 3.73 5.20
CA ASN A 419 28.17 4.46 4.50
C ASN A 419 27.60 5.76 3.91
N ILE A 420 27.90 6.89 4.53
CA ILE A 420 27.41 8.20 4.10
C ILE A 420 28.50 8.88 3.27
N GLN A 421 28.29 9.00 1.96
CA GLN A 421 29.17 9.77 1.06
C GLN A 421 28.52 11.08 0.61
N GLY A 422 27.18 11.14 0.55
CA GLY A 422 26.41 12.32 0.17
C GLY A 422 25.86 13.11 1.35
N SER A 423 24.62 13.59 1.20
CA SER A 423 23.91 14.36 2.21
C SER A 423 23.00 13.44 3.03
N PHE A 424 23.21 13.36 4.35
CA PHE A 424 22.39 12.54 5.23
C PHE A 424 22.11 13.22 6.57
N ALA A 425 20.85 13.20 7.00
CA ALA A 425 20.44 13.68 8.32
C ALA A 425 19.35 12.79 8.95
N GLY A 426 19.22 12.87 10.27
CA GLY A 426 18.26 12.12 11.07
C GLY A 426 18.92 11.21 12.11
N ILE A 427 18.07 10.49 12.85
CA ILE A 427 18.50 9.63 13.96
C ILE A 427 19.00 8.28 13.45
N VAL A 428 20.21 7.91 13.86
CA VAL A 428 20.80 6.58 13.61
C VAL A 428 21.13 5.92 14.96
N LYS A 429 20.48 4.80 15.22
CA LYS A 429 20.66 3.97 16.41
C LYS A 429 21.58 2.80 16.07
N CYS A 430 22.67 2.63 16.81
CA CYS A 430 23.65 1.57 16.60
C CYS A 430 23.57 0.52 17.72
N GLU A 431 23.30 -0.74 17.38
CA GLU A 431 23.22 -1.83 18.36
C GLU A 431 24.58 -2.14 19.01
N THR A 432 25.69 -2.00 18.26
CA THR A 432 27.01 -2.44 18.73
C THR A 432 28.03 -1.34 18.88
N SER A 433 28.16 -0.44 17.90
CA SER A 433 29.16 0.64 17.92
C SER A 433 28.73 1.83 17.06
N LEU A 434 29.12 3.03 17.48
CA LEU A 434 28.96 4.24 16.66
C LEU A 434 29.78 4.17 15.35
N ASP A 435 30.82 3.34 15.31
CA ASP A 435 31.65 3.10 14.11
C ASP A 435 30.88 2.39 12.99
N GLN A 436 29.66 1.90 13.25
CA GLN A 436 28.76 1.39 12.22
C GLN A 436 28.35 2.51 11.23
N VAL A 437 28.46 3.78 11.64
CA VAL A 437 28.21 4.94 10.77
C VAL A 437 29.54 5.47 10.24
N ILE A 438 29.74 5.33 8.93
CA ILE A 438 30.97 5.72 8.25
C ILE A 438 30.68 6.97 7.41
N VAL A 439 31.19 8.11 7.87
CA VAL A 439 31.00 9.41 7.20
C VAL A 439 32.21 9.70 6.30
N GLY A 440 31.95 9.82 5.00
CA GLY A 440 32.93 10.18 3.98
C GLY A 440 33.40 11.63 4.13
N ALA A 441 34.61 11.92 3.66
CA ALA A 441 35.26 13.22 3.87
C ALA A 441 34.49 14.42 3.30
N ASN A 442 33.66 14.19 2.27
CA ASN A 442 32.86 15.23 1.60
C ASN A 442 31.36 15.11 1.91
N ALA A 443 30.97 14.22 2.82
CA ALA A 443 29.58 14.06 3.20
C ALA A 443 29.07 15.31 3.94
N VAL A 444 27.80 15.63 3.75
CA VAL A 444 27.11 16.72 4.46
C VAL A 444 26.15 16.09 5.47
N THR A 445 26.28 16.45 6.74
CA THR A 445 25.54 15.83 7.84
C THR A 445 24.87 16.83 8.78
N THR A 446 24.91 18.11 8.43
CA THR A 446 24.33 19.19 9.25
C THR A 446 23.58 20.18 8.39
N ASN A 447 22.51 20.76 8.93
CA ASN A 447 21.69 21.80 8.31
C ASN A 447 21.20 21.40 6.91
N ILE A 448 20.77 20.15 6.77
CA ILE A 448 20.27 19.63 5.50
C ILE A 448 18.82 20.06 5.33
N GLU A 449 18.56 20.79 4.25
CA GLU A 449 17.22 21.27 3.93
C GLU A 449 16.33 20.14 3.39
N SER A 450 15.12 20.05 3.93
CA SER A 450 14.00 19.38 3.31
C SER A 450 12.78 20.29 3.29
N LYS A 451 11.97 20.23 2.24
CA LYS A 451 10.80 21.10 2.08
C LYS A 451 9.51 20.32 2.26
N GLU A 452 8.51 20.99 2.77
CA GLU A 452 7.12 20.52 2.88
C GLU A 452 6.16 21.63 2.46
N ALA A 453 4.89 21.32 2.14
CA ALA A 453 3.98 22.37 1.72
C ALA A 453 3.62 23.28 2.90
N ASN A 454 3.41 24.55 2.60
CA ASN A 454 3.09 25.59 3.57
C ASN A 454 1.58 25.84 3.65
N GLY A 455 0.84 24.78 4.02
CA GLY A 455 -0.62 24.78 4.02
C GLY A 455 -1.25 24.88 2.63
N TYR A 456 -2.58 25.01 2.58
CA TYR A 456 -3.32 24.95 1.32
C TYR A 456 -3.18 26.20 0.45
N ASN A 457 -2.70 26.01 -0.78
CA ASN A 457 -2.69 26.99 -1.87
C ASN A 457 -2.01 28.33 -1.52
N ASN A 458 -0.95 28.29 -0.71
CA ASN A 458 -0.13 29.47 -0.41
C ASN A 458 0.68 29.89 -1.64
N LYS A 459 0.19 30.90 -2.39
CA LYS A 459 0.79 31.32 -3.66
C LYS A 459 2.10 32.09 -3.52
N THR A 460 2.36 32.67 -2.35
CA THR A 460 3.53 33.54 -2.12
C THR A 460 4.70 32.79 -1.51
N ALA A 461 4.43 31.73 -0.75
CA ALA A 461 5.41 30.87 -0.13
C ALA A 461 4.83 29.44 -0.07
N PRO A 462 4.81 28.71 -1.20
CA PRO A 462 4.10 27.42 -1.32
C PRO A 462 4.69 26.32 -0.45
N SER A 463 5.97 26.42 -0.06
CA SER A 463 6.66 25.46 0.79
C SER A 463 7.35 26.13 1.98
N VAL A 464 7.56 25.34 3.03
CA VAL A 464 8.40 25.65 4.19
C VAL A 464 9.66 24.80 4.14
N SER A 465 10.77 25.37 4.58
CA SER A 465 12.04 24.65 4.76
C SER A 465 12.19 24.18 6.20
N LEU A 466 12.53 22.90 6.35
CA LEU A 466 12.90 22.24 7.58
C LEU A 466 14.40 21.87 7.47
N TYR A 467 15.11 21.88 8.59
CA TYR A 467 16.55 21.61 8.63
C TYR A 467 16.86 20.52 9.63
N PHE A 468 17.67 19.55 9.18
CA PHE A 468 17.96 18.34 9.95
C PHE A 468 19.48 18.11 10.06
N ASP A 469 19.87 17.52 11.18
CA ASP A 469 21.24 17.12 11.48
C ASP A 469 21.32 15.59 11.69
N LEU A 470 22.49 15.01 11.43
CA LEU A 470 22.80 13.62 11.80
C LEU A 470 22.91 13.50 13.32
N GLN A 471 22.17 12.55 13.90
CA GLN A 471 22.23 12.20 15.32
C GLN A 471 22.58 10.72 15.44
N VAL A 472 23.81 10.39 15.85
CA VAL A 472 24.26 9.00 16.05
C VAL A 472 24.26 8.66 17.53
N GLN A 473 23.59 7.57 17.90
CA GLN A 473 23.49 7.11 19.28
C GLN A 473 23.55 5.59 19.37
N LEU A 474 23.98 5.07 20.52
CA LEU A 474 23.83 3.64 20.81
C LEU A 474 22.36 3.31 21.05
N ALA A 475 21.91 2.15 20.56
CA ALA A 475 20.62 1.59 20.93
C ALA A 475 20.67 1.19 22.41
N ALA A 476 19.65 1.59 23.17
CA ALA A 476 19.54 1.32 24.61
C ALA A 476 19.03 -0.10 24.90
#